data_AF-A0A847BK13-F1
#
_entry.id   AF-A0A847BK13-F1
#
_cell.length_a   1.000
_cell.length_b   1.000
_cell.length_c   1.000
_cell.angle_alpha   90.00
_cell.angle_beta   90.00
_cell.angle_gamma   90.00
#
_symmetry.space_group_name_H-M   'P 1'
#
loop_
_entity.id
_entity.type
_entity.pdbx_description
1 polymer ?
#
loop_
_entity_poly.entity_id
_entity_poly.type
_entity_poly.pdbx_seq_one_letter_code
_entity_poly.pdbx_strand_id
1 'polypeptide(L)'
;MAQPQERKLSPNFKWQAALSRIKTMEVVPEGTFTSEREAERALSIYNRALEHIHSGNEDIAMIALEKVVSTYPLFTDAAVLYGICLGVSRKYKEAELQFEKALLTDPDPEEEEILENLLAQARLFKKRADDFERSRRRNEKKLLPVRANLAQAGILERAAGSSEGDQVRMASARERDELMRQIDQNDKASSAASSYSTGSGKKKIINIIVIIAVLLFSLIYFLIIPSVKKANERNERLEWLEKKITEQAENSETFQIIIEEYNEAFPD
;
A
#
# COMPACT_ATOMS: atom_id res chain seq x y z
N MET A 1 -29.87 -5.58 -19.33
CA MET A 1 -28.49 -5.04 -19.27
C MET A 1 -28.57 -3.55 -19.55
N ALA A 2 -28.76 -2.74 -18.50
CA ALA A 2 -28.81 -1.29 -18.63
C ALA A 2 -27.37 -0.75 -18.77
N GLN A 3 -27.13 0.08 -19.79
CA GLN A 3 -25.85 0.77 -19.97
C GLN A 3 -25.59 1.66 -18.75
N PRO A 4 -24.37 1.67 -18.18
CA PRO A 4 -24.02 2.65 -17.16
C PRO A 4 -24.02 4.01 -17.86
N GLN A 5 -25.00 4.85 -17.52
CA GLN A 5 -24.98 6.25 -17.91
C GLN A 5 -23.60 6.80 -17.57
N GLU A 6 -22.97 7.50 -18.52
CA GLU A 6 -21.78 8.31 -18.25
C GLU A 6 -22.16 9.38 -17.20
N ARG A 7 -22.13 8.99 -15.91
CA ARG A 7 -22.37 9.89 -14.79
C ARG A 7 -21.31 10.98 -14.88
N LYS A 8 -21.76 12.23 -15.06
CA LYS A 8 -20.90 13.41 -15.13
C LYS A 8 -20.18 13.61 -13.79
N LEU A 9 -19.06 12.93 -13.62
CA LEU A 9 -18.18 13.07 -12.46
C LEU A 9 -17.60 14.48 -12.44
N SER A 10 -17.82 15.19 -11.34
CA SER A 10 -17.32 16.55 -11.19
C SER A 10 -15.81 16.54 -10.97
N PRO A 11 -14.99 17.13 -11.87
CA PRO A 11 -13.55 17.16 -11.69
C PRO A 11 -13.13 18.02 -10.48
N ASN A 12 -13.99 18.96 -10.07
CA ASN A 12 -13.83 19.86 -8.93
C ASN A 12 -14.81 19.53 -7.80
N PHE A 13 -14.99 18.25 -7.49
CA PHE A 13 -15.78 17.87 -6.32
C PHE A 13 -15.12 18.41 -5.04
N LYS A 14 -15.95 18.96 -4.14
CA LYS A 14 -15.52 19.54 -2.87
C LYS A 14 -15.98 18.66 -1.72
N TRP A 15 -15.06 17.88 -1.16
CA TRP A 15 -15.30 17.03 0.01
C TRP A 15 -15.89 17.80 1.19
N GLN A 16 -15.40 19.02 1.45
CA GLN A 16 -15.95 19.89 2.50
C GLN A 16 -17.43 20.26 2.28
N ALA A 17 -17.87 20.42 1.03
CA ALA A 17 -19.27 20.72 0.73
C ALA A 17 -20.15 19.48 0.98
N ALA A 18 -19.65 18.28 0.70
CA ALA A 18 -20.34 17.05 1.07
C ALA A 18 -20.42 16.87 2.60
N LEU A 19 -19.35 17.22 3.31
CA LEU A 19 -19.31 17.19 4.76
C LEU A 19 -20.35 18.13 5.40
N SER A 20 -20.47 19.36 4.88
CA SER A 20 -21.47 20.33 5.38
C SER A 20 -22.93 19.94 5.16
N ARG A 21 -23.20 18.95 4.31
CA ARG A 21 -24.56 18.44 4.06
C ARG A 21 -25.00 17.43 5.10
N ILE A 22 -24.04 16.80 5.80
CA ILE A 22 -24.33 15.81 6.82
C ILE A 22 -24.82 16.53 8.09
N LYS A 23 -25.92 16.03 8.64
CA LYS A 23 -26.55 16.55 9.84
C LYS A 23 -26.45 15.56 10.99
N THR A 24 -26.61 16.06 12.20
CA THR A 24 -26.77 15.23 13.40
C THR A 24 -28.02 14.36 13.28
N MET A 25 -27.93 13.15 13.83
CA MET A 25 -29.06 12.22 13.86
C MET A 25 -29.69 12.20 15.25
N GLU A 26 -31.02 12.03 15.30
CA GLU A 26 -31.78 11.86 16.55
C GLU A 26 -32.03 10.37 16.86
N VAL A 27 -32.16 9.53 15.83
CA VAL A 27 -32.42 8.09 15.94
C VAL A 27 -31.54 7.35 14.95
N VAL A 28 -31.02 6.20 15.35
CA VAL A 28 -30.20 5.33 14.49
C VAL A 28 -31.12 4.38 13.71
N PRO A 29 -30.85 4.06 12.43
CA PRO A 29 -31.69 3.16 11.64
C PRO A 29 -31.95 1.82 12.33
N GLU A 30 -33.18 1.32 12.23
CA GLU A 30 -33.60 0.07 12.90
C GLU A 30 -32.71 -1.12 12.48
N GLY A 31 -32.43 -2.01 13.43
CA GLY A 31 -31.64 -3.23 13.16
C GLY A 31 -30.12 -3.05 13.10
N THR A 32 -29.58 -1.84 13.27
CA THR A 32 -28.12 -1.62 13.32
C THR A 32 -27.46 -2.07 14.62
N PHE A 33 -28.20 -2.10 15.74
CA PHE A 33 -27.66 -2.43 17.07
C PHE A 33 -28.49 -3.51 17.76
N THR A 34 -27.80 -4.35 18.55
CA THR A 34 -28.44 -5.41 19.36
C THR A 34 -29.03 -4.85 20.67
N SER A 35 -28.54 -3.70 21.14
CA SER A 35 -28.95 -3.08 22.39
C SER A 35 -29.13 -1.57 22.24
N GLU A 36 -30.18 -1.02 22.85
CA GLU A 36 -30.49 0.41 22.88
C GLU A 36 -29.33 1.24 23.46
N ARG A 37 -28.64 0.72 24.49
CA ARG A 37 -27.45 1.38 25.07
C ARG A 37 -26.28 1.51 24.09
N GLU A 38 -26.13 0.55 23.18
CA GLU A 38 -25.07 0.57 22.17
C GLU A 38 -25.41 1.58 21.07
N ALA A 39 -26.68 1.62 20.66
CA ALA A 39 -27.19 2.62 19.73
C ALA A 39 -27.00 4.05 20.27
N GLU A 40 -27.39 4.32 21.51
CA GLU A 40 -27.20 5.63 22.15
C GLU A 40 -25.73 6.04 22.23
N ARG A 41 -24.84 5.10 22.58
CA ARG A 41 -23.40 5.36 22.65
C ARG A 41 -22.82 5.66 21.27
N ALA A 42 -23.16 4.87 20.26
CA ALA A 42 -22.68 5.09 18.89
C ALA A 42 -23.19 6.42 18.33
N LEU A 43 -24.47 6.73 18.56
CA LEU A 43 -25.10 7.98 18.17
C LEU A 43 -24.45 9.20 18.85
N SER A 44 -24.18 9.11 20.14
CA SER A 44 -23.49 10.17 20.89
C SER A 44 -22.10 10.44 20.33
N ILE A 45 -21.33 9.38 20.02
CA ILE A 45 -19.99 9.53 19.43
C ILE A 45 -20.09 10.13 18.02
N TYR A 46 -21.06 9.71 17.21
CA TYR A 46 -21.31 10.23 15.87
C TYR A 46 -21.63 11.74 15.91
N ASN A 47 -22.59 12.15 16.73
CA ASN A 47 -22.98 13.55 16.84
C ASN A 47 -21.84 14.42 17.38
N ARG A 48 -21.08 13.92 18.36
CA ARG A 48 -19.89 14.63 18.86
C ARG A 48 -18.79 14.74 17.80
N ALA A 49 -18.62 13.73 16.94
CA ALA A 49 -17.68 13.81 15.83
C ALA A 49 -18.09 14.91 14.84
N LEU A 50 -19.38 15.05 14.52
CA LEU A 50 -19.88 16.16 13.72
C LEU A 50 -19.63 17.53 14.36
N GLU A 51 -19.81 17.67 15.67
CA GLU A 51 -19.46 18.92 16.38
C GLU A 51 -17.97 19.24 16.27
N HIS A 52 -17.10 18.24 16.43
CA HIS A 52 -15.66 18.40 16.28
C HIS A 52 -15.27 18.80 14.86
N ILE A 53 -15.92 18.23 13.84
CA ILE A 53 -15.75 18.63 12.43
C ILE A 53 -16.12 20.10 12.23
N HIS A 54 -17.29 20.53 12.71
CA HIS A 54 -17.72 21.93 12.61
C HIS A 54 -16.80 22.90 13.38
N SER A 55 -16.15 22.40 14.44
CA SER A 55 -15.19 23.16 15.24
C SER A 55 -13.77 23.18 14.65
N GLY A 56 -13.53 22.53 13.51
CA GLY A 56 -12.22 22.42 12.87
C GLY A 56 -11.28 21.39 13.47
N ASN A 57 -11.76 20.55 14.40
CA ASN A 57 -11.01 19.47 15.04
C ASN A 57 -11.23 18.14 14.31
N GLU A 58 -10.95 18.12 13.01
CA GLU A 58 -11.23 16.96 12.12
C GLU A 58 -10.48 15.69 12.55
N ASP A 59 -9.25 15.82 13.05
CA ASP A 59 -8.44 14.67 13.51
C ASP A 59 -9.10 13.90 14.67
N ILE A 60 -9.65 14.63 15.64
CA ILE A 60 -10.35 14.05 16.79
C ILE A 60 -11.63 13.34 16.33
N ALA A 61 -12.36 13.97 15.40
CA ALA A 61 -13.56 13.39 14.82
C ALA A 61 -13.24 12.09 14.06
N MET A 62 -12.15 12.06 13.28
CA MET A 62 -11.72 10.87 12.56
C MET A 62 -11.37 9.71 13.49
N ILE A 63 -10.65 9.95 14.58
CA ILE A 63 -10.33 8.91 15.58
C ILE A 63 -11.61 8.36 16.22
N ALA A 64 -12.56 9.24 16.55
CA ALA A 64 -13.83 8.84 17.14
C ALA A 64 -14.66 7.99 16.17
N LEU A 65 -14.74 8.40 14.89
CA LEU A 65 -15.47 7.69 13.85
C LEU A 65 -14.82 6.35 13.48
N GLU A 66 -13.49 6.29 13.41
CA GLU A 66 -12.75 5.05 13.17
C GLU A 66 -13.11 3.98 14.21
N LYS A 67 -13.19 4.38 15.48
CA LYS A 67 -13.61 3.49 16.56
C LYS A 67 -15.04 3.00 16.38
N VAL A 68 -15.97 3.89 16.01
CA VAL A 68 -17.39 3.54 15.81
C VAL A 68 -17.52 2.56 14.65
N VAL A 69 -16.95 2.85 13.49
CA VAL A 69 -17.03 1.99 12.30
C VAL A 69 -16.37 0.63 12.54
N SER A 70 -15.31 0.58 13.36
CA SER A 70 -14.65 -0.68 13.73
C SER A 70 -15.46 -1.51 14.72
N THR A 71 -16.19 -0.85 15.62
CA THR A 71 -17.03 -1.52 16.64
C THR A 71 -18.39 -1.92 16.07
N TYR A 72 -18.94 -1.11 15.17
CA TYR A 72 -20.28 -1.24 14.60
C TYR A 72 -20.20 -1.15 13.07
N PRO A 73 -19.82 -2.24 12.38
CA PRO A 73 -19.63 -2.22 10.93
C PRO A 73 -20.92 -1.97 10.14
N LEU A 74 -22.09 -2.27 10.73
CA LEU A 74 -23.41 -2.05 10.13
C LEU A 74 -23.86 -0.58 10.21
N PHE A 75 -23.14 0.28 10.93
CA PHE A 75 -23.52 1.69 11.04
C PHE A 75 -23.03 2.47 9.81
N THR A 76 -23.83 2.39 8.74
CA THR A 76 -23.57 2.97 7.41
C THR A 76 -23.26 4.47 7.47
N ASP A 77 -24.06 5.26 8.18
CA ASP A 77 -23.89 6.71 8.28
C ASP A 77 -22.53 7.10 8.88
N ALA A 78 -22.08 6.36 9.89
CA ALA A 78 -20.77 6.56 10.48
C ALA A 78 -19.65 6.22 9.49
N ALA A 79 -19.81 5.16 8.70
CA ALA A 79 -18.87 4.80 7.64
C ALA A 79 -18.82 5.86 6.53
N VAL A 80 -19.96 6.40 6.12
CA VAL A 80 -20.05 7.49 5.13
C VAL A 80 -19.39 8.76 5.62
N LEU A 81 -19.72 9.19 6.84
CA LEU A 81 -19.12 10.38 7.44
C LEU A 81 -17.60 10.22 7.57
N TYR A 82 -17.15 9.04 8.01
CA TYR A 82 -15.72 8.73 8.09
C TYR A 82 -15.04 8.77 6.72
N GLY A 83 -15.67 8.17 5.69
CA GLY A 83 -15.19 8.19 4.32
C GLY A 83 -15.05 9.61 3.76
N ILE A 84 -16.00 10.50 4.05
CA ILE A 84 -15.92 11.90 3.63
C ILE A 84 -14.79 12.63 4.36
N CYS A 85 -14.61 12.43 5.66
CA CYS A 85 -13.49 13.00 6.42
C CYS A 85 -12.13 12.54 5.87
N LEU A 86 -12.02 11.25 5.52
CA LEU A 86 -10.83 10.70 4.84
C LEU A 86 -10.60 11.36 3.48
N GLY A 87 -11.67 11.66 2.73
CA GLY A 87 -11.63 12.43 1.50
C GLY A 87 -11.09 13.85 1.68
N VAL A 88 -11.53 14.57 2.72
CA VAL A 88 -11.00 15.89 3.09
C VAL A 88 -9.50 15.80 3.43
N SER A 89 -9.11 14.78 4.19
CA SER A 89 -7.71 14.46 4.54
C SER A 89 -6.87 13.90 3.38
N ARG A 90 -7.44 13.82 2.16
CA ARG A 90 -6.79 13.26 0.95
C ARG A 90 -6.38 11.78 1.05
N LYS A 91 -6.94 11.04 2.00
CA LYS A 91 -6.75 9.59 2.19
C LYS A 91 -7.75 8.81 1.33
N TYR A 92 -7.70 9.03 0.01
CA TYR A 92 -8.73 8.54 -0.92
C TYR A 92 -8.86 7.01 -0.98
N LYS A 93 -7.76 6.28 -0.74
CA LYS A 93 -7.77 4.81 -0.70
C LYS A 93 -8.57 4.27 0.48
N GLU A 94 -8.43 4.91 1.64
CA GLU A 94 -9.19 4.53 2.84
C GLU A 94 -10.65 4.96 2.70
N ALA A 95 -10.90 6.15 2.13
CA ALA A 95 -12.25 6.63 1.84
C ALA A 95 -13.04 5.66 0.93
N GLU A 96 -12.41 5.19 -0.15
CA GLU A 96 -12.97 4.18 -1.05
C GLU A 96 -13.45 2.94 -0.29
N LEU A 97 -12.61 2.41 0.60
CA LEU A 97 -12.92 1.22 1.39
C LEU A 97 -14.16 1.43 2.28
N GLN A 98 -14.33 2.62 2.86
CA GLN A 98 -15.49 2.89 3.71
C GLN A 98 -16.79 2.98 2.91
N PHE A 99 -16.76 3.59 1.72
CA PHE A 99 -17.93 3.65 0.84
C PHE A 99 -18.29 2.26 0.29
N GLU A 100 -17.30 1.42 -0.03
CA GLU A 100 -17.55 0.03 -0.43
C GLU A 100 -18.22 -0.77 0.69
N LYS A 101 -17.77 -0.60 1.95
CA LYS A 101 -18.43 -1.23 3.10
C LYS A 101 -19.86 -0.74 3.29
N ALA A 102 -20.10 0.56 3.14
CA ALA A 102 -21.44 1.12 3.27
C ALA A 102 -22.40 0.53 2.22
N LEU A 103 -21.96 0.38 0.97
CA LEU A 103 -22.74 -0.25 -0.10
C LEU A 103 -23.05 -1.73 0.15
N LEU A 104 -22.24 -2.44 0.94
CA LEU A 104 -22.51 -3.84 1.29
C LEU A 104 -23.65 -4.00 2.31
N THR A 105 -24.11 -2.91 2.93
CA THR A 105 -25.11 -2.95 4.01
C THR A 105 -26.55 -2.84 3.49
N ASP A 106 -26.76 -3.01 2.18
CA ASP A 106 -28.06 -2.89 1.50
C ASP A 106 -28.77 -1.55 1.76
N PRO A 107 -28.15 -0.41 1.38
CA PRO A 107 -28.74 0.91 1.55
C PRO A 107 -29.96 1.12 0.65
N ASP A 108 -30.83 2.06 1.03
CA ASP A 108 -31.97 2.46 0.20
C ASP A 108 -31.50 2.97 -1.19
N PRO A 109 -32.32 2.84 -2.25
CA PRO A 109 -31.90 3.15 -3.63
C PRO A 109 -31.44 4.61 -3.82
N GLU A 110 -32.00 5.56 -3.05
CA GLU A 110 -31.55 6.96 -3.07
C GLU A 110 -30.17 7.13 -2.42
N GLU A 111 -29.92 6.42 -1.31
CA GLU A 111 -28.65 6.42 -0.61
C GLU A 111 -27.56 5.70 -1.40
N GLU A 112 -27.93 4.60 -2.06
CA GLU A 112 -27.06 3.85 -2.97
C GLU A 112 -26.53 4.76 -4.08
N GLU A 113 -27.38 5.56 -4.73
CA GLU A 113 -26.93 6.50 -5.78
C GLU A 113 -25.92 7.53 -5.24
N ILE A 114 -26.17 8.07 -4.05
CA ILE A 114 -25.28 9.04 -3.39
C ILE A 114 -23.94 8.38 -3.04
N LEU A 115 -23.98 7.18 -2.46
CA LEU A 115 -22.82 6.37 -2.08
C LEU A 115 -21.96 6.00 -3.28
N GLU A 116 -22.57 5.53 -4.35
CA GLU A 116 -21.88 5.21 -5.59
C GLU A 116 -21.20 6.43 -6.19
N ASN A 117 -21.85 7.61 -6.13
CA ASN A 117 -21.25 8.86 -6.57
C ASN A 117 -20.04 9.25 -5.71
N LEU A 118 -20.13 9.14 -4.38
CA LEU A 118 -19.00 9.37 -3.45
C LEU A 118 -17.84 8.41 -3.70
N LEU A 119 -18.15 7.11 -3.90
CA LEU A 119 -17.17 6.07 -4.23
C LEU A 119 -16.46 6.37 -5.56
N ALA A 120 -17.22 6.72 -6.60
CA ALA A 120 -16.67 7.03 -7.91
C ALA A 120 -15.74 8.25 -7.85
N GLN A 121 -16.07 9.25 -7.03
CA GLN A 121 -15.20 10.39 -6.79
C GLN A 121 -13.95 10.01 -6.01
N ALA A 122 -14.06 9.20 -4.93
CA ALA A 122 -12.90 8.72 -4.18
C ALA A 122 -11.91 7.99 -5.12
N ARG A 123 -12.42 7.12 -5.99
CA ARG A 123 -11.64 6.42 -7.02
C ARG A 123 -10.95 7.37 -8.00
N LEU A 124 -11.66 8.40 -8.47
CA LEU A 124 -11.10 9.41 -9.35
C LEU A 124 -9.93 10.16 -8.69
N PHE A 125 -10.11 10.62 -7.45
CA PHE A 125 -9.07 11.34 -6.71
C PHE A 125 -7.87 10.44 -6.37
N LYS A 126 -8.12 9.18 -5.99
CA LYS A 126 -7.07 8.16 -5.80
C LYS A 126 -6.23 7.98 -7.06
N LYS A 127 -6.87 7.77 -8.21
CA LYS A 127 -6.16 7.62 -9.50
C LYS A 127 -5.30 8.84 -9.82
N ARG A 128 -5.84 10.05 -9.63
CA ARG A 128 -5.09 11.30 -9.82
C ARG A 128 -3.88 11.40 -8.89
N ALA A 129 -4.04 11.03 -7.62
CA ALA A 129 -2.96 11.02 -6.65
C ALA A 129 -1.86 10.01 -7.04
N ASP A 130 -2.26 8.81 -7.46
CA ASP A 130 -1.34 7.76 -7.92
C ASP A 130 -0.57 8.20 -9.19
N ASP A 131 -1.25 8.82 -10.15
CA ASP A 131 -0.64 9.31 -11.39
C ASP A 131 0.33 10.48 -11.14
N PHE A 132 -0.01 11.36 -10.19
CA PHE A 132 0.87 12.43 -9.72
C PHE A 132 2.13 11.85 -9.07
N GLU A 133 1.98 10.89 -8.16
CA GLU A 133 3.11 10.25 -7.47
C GLU A 133 4.00 9.47 -8.44
N ARG A 134 3.43 8.75 -9.40
CA ARG A 134 4.19 8.11 -10.49
C ARG A 134 4.99 9.12 -11.30
N SER A 135 4.39 10.27 -11.61
CA SER A 135 5.05 11.33 -12.37
C SER A 135 6.19 11.96 -11.57
N ARG A 136 5.98 12.20 -10.27
CA ARG A 136 7.02 12.65 -9.33
C ARG A 136 8.20 11.68 -9.31
N ARG A 137 7.96 10.38 -9.16
CA ARG A 137 9.01 9.34 -9.16
C ARG A 137 9.79 9.29 -10.48
N ARG A 138 9.11 9.41 -11.62
CA ARG A 138 9.77 9.49 -12.94
C ARG A 138 10.66 10.72 -13.05
N ASN A 139 10.17 11.88 -12.63
CA ASN A 139 10.92 13.13 -12.66
C ASN A 139 12.11 13.07 -11.71
N GLU A 140 11.92 12.57 -10.49
CA GLU A 140 13.00 12.34 -9.53
C GLU A 140 14.09 11.46 -10.13
N LYS A 141 13.72 10.32 -10.75
CA LYS A 141 14.66 9.42 -11.42
C LYS A 141 15.44 10.11 -12.55
N LYS A 142 14.82 11.01 -13.31
CA LYS A 142 15.48 11.82 -14.35
C LYS A 142 16.44 12.86 -13.77
N LEU A 143 16.14 13.38 -12.57
CA LEU A 143 16.96 14.37 -11.88
C LEU A 143 18.15 13.74 -11.13
N LEU A 144 18.12 12.44 -10.83
CA LEU A 144 19.22 11.72 -10.17
C LEU A 144 20.60 11.96 -10.81
N PRO A 145 20.82 11.80 -12.13
CA PRO A 145 22.13 12.05 -12.73
C PRO A 145 22.55 13.52 -12.61
N VAL A 146 21.61 14.46 -12.76
CA VAL A 146 21.88 15.89 -12.61
C VAL A 146 22.29 16.19 -11.17
N ARG A 147 21.57 15.65 -10.18
CA ARG A 147 21.91 15.75 -8.76
C ARG A 147 23.27 15.14 -8.45
N ALA A 148 23.59 13.98 -9.01
CA ALA A 148 24.88 13.32 -8.84
C ALA A 148 26.03 14.15 -9.40
N ASN A 149 25.87 14.71 -10.61
CA ASN A 149 26.88 15.59 -11.23
C ASN A 149 27.07 16.88 -10.42
N LEU A 150 25.98 17.50 -9.95
CA LEU A 150 26.06 18.71 -9.11
C LEU A 150 26.71 18.42 -7.74
N ALA A 151 26.48 17.23 -7.16
CA ALA A 151 27.17 16.79 -5.95
C ALA A 151 28.66 16.53 -6.19
N GLN A 152 29.01 15.89 -7.32
CA GLN A 152 30.41 15.65 -7.70
C GLN A 152 31.17 16.96 -7.95
N ALA A 153 30.51 17.97 -8.50
CA ALA A 153 31.06 19.31 -8.69
C ALA A 153 31.15 20.13 -7.38
N GLY A 154 30.78 19.57 -6.23
CA GLY A 154 30.78 20.26 -4.94
C GLY A 154 29.72 21.37 -4.82
N ILE A 155 28.79 21.47 -5.77
CA ILE A 155 27.73 22.50 -5.81
C ILE A 155 26.62 22.17 -4.80
N LEU A 156 26.36 20.87 -4.59
CA LEU A 156 25.44 20.35 -3.59
C LEU A 156 26.24 19.66 -2.48
N GLU A 157 26.24 20.25 -1.30
CA GLU A 157 26.79 19.59 -0.11
C GLU A 157 25.67 18.84 0.62
N ARG A 158 25.95 17.60 0.99
CA ARG A 158 25.05 16.81 1.83
C ARG A 158 25.16 17.37 3.24
N ALA A 159 24.09 17.98 3.75
CA ALA A 159 24.05 18.45 5.13
C ALA A 159 24.45 17.28 6.06
N ALA A 160 25.57 17.42 6.76
CA ALA A 160 26.04 16.44 7.72
C ALA A 160 25.09 16.44 8.93
N GLY A 161 24.00 15.69 8.85
CA GLY A 161 23.09 15.52 9.99
C GLY A 161 21.66 15.06 9.71
N SER A 162 21.13 15.14 8.49
CA SER A 162 19.72 14.76 8.26
C SER A 162 19.59 13.33 7.75
N SER A 163 19.33 12.40 8.67
CA SER A 163 18.65 11.15 8.33
C SER A 163 17.22 11.53 7.91
N GLU A 164 16.88 11.22 6.66
CA GLU A 164 15.52 11.28 6.13
C GLU A 164 15.01 12.70 5.75
N GLY A 165 15.19 13.03 4.46
CA GLY A 165 14.19 13.81 3.72
C GLY A 165 14.28 15.33 3.72
N ASP A 166 15.20 15.99 4.44
CA ASP A 166 15.13 17.45 4.62
C ASP A 166 16.32 18.24 4.01
N GLN A 167 15.93 19.17 3.13
CA GLN A 167 16.61 20.34 2.56
C GLN A 167 18.10 20.25 2.18
N VAL A 168 18.34 20.16 0.86
CA VAL A 168 19.64 20.44 0.26
C VAL A 168 19.89 21.94 0.25
N ARG A 169 20.87 22.41 1.04
CA ARG A 169 21.31 23.81 1.03
C ARG A 169 22.37 23.98 -0.07
N MET A 170 22.25 25.05 -0.84
CA MET A 170 23.25 25.43 -1.84
C MET A 170 24.55 25.83 -1.11
N ALA A 171 25.71 25.35 -1.59
CA ALA A 171 27.01 25.80 -1.11
C ALA A 171 27.13 27.33 -1.20
N SER A 172 27.73 27.97 -0.20
CA SER A 172 27.83 29.43 -0.14
C SER A 172 28.67 29.97 -1.29
N ALA A 173 28.46 31.23 -1.69
CA ALA A 173 29.17 31.83 -2.82
C ALA A 173 30.71 31.78 -2.67
N ARG A 174 31.21 31.83 -1.43
CA ARG A 174 32.64 31.73 -1.12
C ARG A 174 33.19 30.30 -1.28
N GLU A 175 32.42 29.28 -0.89
CA GLU A 175 32.80 27.88 -1.06
C GLU A 175 32.79 27.46 -2.54
N ARG A 176 31.86 28.02 -3.33
CA ARG A 176 31.84 27.83 -4.79
C ARG A 176 33.07 28.40 -5.48
N ASP A 177 33.49 29.62 -5.12
CA ASP A 177 34.70 30.23 -5.68
C ASP A 177 35.96 29.44 -5.32
N GLU A 178 36.05 28.93 -4.09
CA GLU A 178 37.20 28.12 -3.66
C GLU A 178 37.24 26.75 -4.36
N LEU A 179 36.08 26.10 -4.56
CA LEU A 179 35.97 24.86 -5.32
C LEU A 179 36.34 25.06 -6.80
N MET A 180 35.87 26.12 -7.44
CA MET A 180 36.23 26.43 -8.83
C MET A 180 37.73 26.69 -8.97
N ARG A 181 38.34 27.33 -7.96
CA ARG A 181 39.79 27.57 -7.90
C ARG A 181 40.61 26.29 -7.68
N GLN A 182 40.08 25.32 -6.92
CA GLN A 182 40.69 23.99 -6.81
C GLN A 182 40.58 23.18 -8.10
N ILE A 183 39.45 23.26 -8.80
CA ILE A 183 39.27 22.57 -10.11
C ILE A 183 40.26 23.11 -11.14
N ASP A 184 40.43 24.44 -11.22
CA ASP A 184 41.40 25.09 -12.12
C ASP A 184 42.86 24.73 -11.81
N GLN A 185 43.18 24.47 -10.53
CA GLN A 185 44.50 23.99 -10.13
C GLN A 185 44.70 22.51 -10.46
N ASN A 186 43.64 21.70 -10.35
CA ASN A 186 43.69 20.27 -10.65
C ASN A 186 43.74 19.99 -12.16
N ASP A 187 43.15 20.86 -12.99
CA ASP A 187 43.26 20.79 -14.46
C ASP A 187 44.66 21.17 -14.97
N LYS A 188 45.42 21.98 -14.21
CA LYS A 188 46.85 22.22 -14.48
C LYS A 188 47.72 21.03 -14.05
N ALA A 189 47.32 20.30 -13.00
CA ALA A 189 48.02 19.10 -12.55
C ALA A 189 47.71 17.84 -13.38
N SER A 190 46.52 17.75 -13.98
CA SER A 190 46.08 16.60 -14.80
C SER A 190 46.67 16.57 -16.21
N SER A 191 47.30 17.65 -16.66
CA SER A 191 48.07 17.67 -17.92
C SER A 191 49.47 17.02 -17.83
N ALA A 192 49.92 16.64 -16.62
CA ALA A 192 51.25 16.07 -16.38
C ALA A 192 51.28 14.62 -15.86
N ALA A 193 50.12 13.95 -15.67
CA ALA A 193 50.10 12.60 -15.09
C ALA A 193 49.08 11.66 -15.76
N SER A 194 49.23 11.43 -17.06
CA SER A 194 48.68 10.24 -17.71
C SER A 194 49.70 9.09 -17.63
N SER A 195 49.66 8.35 -16.53
CA SER A 195 50.32 7.03 -16.45
C SER A 195 49.52 6.10 -15.55
N TYR A 196 49.16 4.96 -16.13
CA TYR A 196 48.29 3.91 -15.64
C TYR A 196 48.53 3.49 -14.18
N SER A 197 47.45 3.35 -13.40
CA SER A 197 47.38 2.32 -12.36
C SER A 197 46.11 1.48 -12.50
N THR A 198 46.19 0.51 -13.41
CA THR A 198 45.27 -0.62 -13.53
C THR A 198 45.46 -1.53 -12.31
N GLY A 199 44.64 -1.37 -11.26
CA GLY A 199 44.73 -2.24 -10.08
C GLY A 199 43.49 -2.38 -9.21
N SER A 200 42.44 -1.58 -9.41
CA SER A 200 41.28 -1.54 -8.50
C SER A 200 39.99 -2.15 -9.06
N GLY A 201 39.93 -2.44 -10.38
CA GLY A 201 38.75 -3.02 -11.03
C GLY A 201 38.46 -4.46 -10.60
N LYS A 202 39.50 -5.29 -10.42
CA LYS A 202 39.33 -6.71 -10.06
C LYS A 202 38.71 -6.89 -8.67
N LYS A 203 39.10 -6.07 -7.68
CA LYS A 203 38.53 -6.13 -6.31
C LYS A 203 37.05 -5.72 -6.28
N LYS A 204 36.65 -4.73 -7.10
CA LYS A 204 35.24 -4.33 -7.22
C LYS A 204 34.39 -5.41 -7.89
N ILE A 205 34.90 -6.08 -8.93
CA ILE A 205 34.22 -7.21 -9.58
C ILE A 205 34.06 -8.39 -8.63
N ILE A 206 35.10 -8.73 -7.86
CA ILE A 206 35.03 -9.80 -6.86
C ILE A 206 33.95 -9.52 -5.81
N ASN A 207 33.83 -8.29 -5.31
CA ASN A 207 32.81 -7.94 -4.31
C ASN A 207 31.38 -8.08 -4.87
N ILE A 208 31.15 -7.68 -6.12
CA ILE A 208 29.83 -7.83 -6.77
C ILE A 208 29.47 -9.32 -6.92
N ILE A 209 30.42 -10.16 -7.31
CA ILE A 209 30.21 -11.61 -7.45
C ILE A 209 29.86 -12.23 -6.09
N VAL A 210 30.54 -11.82 -5.01
CA VAL A 210 30.26 -12.30 -3.65
C VAL A 210 28.84 -11.90 -3.20
N ILE A 211 28.42 -10.66 -3.46
CA ILE A 211 27.06 -10.21 -3.12
C ILE A 211 26.00 -11.00 -3.89
N ILE A 212 26.21 -11.23 -5.19
CA ILE A 212 25.29 -12.04 -6.01
C ILE A 212 25.23 -13.48 -5.50
N ALA A 213 26.37 -14.09 -5.13
CA ALA A 213 26.41 -15.44 -4.59
C ALA A 213 25.64 -15.56 -3.26
N VAL A 214 25.77 -14.58 -2.37
CA VAL A 214 25.02 -14.54 -1.10
C VAL A 214 23.51 -14.39 -1.35
N LEU A 215 23.11 -13.54 -2.30
CA LEU A 215 21.71 -13.37 -2.66
C LEU A 215 21.11 -14.64 -3.28
N LEU A 216 21.86 -15.31 -4.17
CA LEU A 216 21.43 -16.59 -4.75
C LEU A 216 21.33 -17.68 -3.68
N PHE A 217 22.31 -17.76 -2.78
CA PHE A 217 22.27 -18.71 -1.67
C PHE A 217 21.08 -18.45 -0.74
N SER A 218 20.80 -17.18 -0.42
CA SER A 218 19.64 -16.78 0.38
C SER A 218 18.32 -17.12 -0.31
N LEU A 219 18.21 -16.92 -1.62
CA LEU A 219 17.02 -17.27 -2.40
C LEU A 219 16.79 -18.79 -2.38
N ILE A 220 17.83 -19.58 -2.61
CA ILE A 220 17.76 -21.05 -2.59
C ILE A 220 17.36 -21.54 -1.19
N TYR A 221 18.02 -21.03 -0.15
CA TYR A 221 17.77 -21.44 1.22
C TYR A 221 16.35 -21.08 1.69
N PHE A 222 15.86 -19.89 1.36
CA PHE A 222 14.58 -19.39 1.88
C PHE A 222 13.37 -19.74 1.00
N LEU A 223 13.54 -19.98 -0.29
CA LEU A 223 12.42 -20.34 -1.18
C LEU A 223 12.43 -21.83 -1.57
N ILE A 224 13.58 -22.40 -1.94
CA ILE A 224 13.63 -23.75 -2.51
C ILE A 224 13.59 -24.80 -1.40
N ILE A 225 14.45 -24.69 -0.38
CA ILE A 225 14.51 -25.69 0.71
C ILE A 225 13.16 -25.86 1.44
N PRO A 226 12.45 -24.80 1.87
CA PRO A 226 11.15 -24.99 2.52
C PRO A 226 10.06 -25.50 1.55
N SER A 227 10.12 -25.15 0.27
CA SER A 227 9.19 -25.68 -0.73
C SER A 227 9.43 -27.18 -0.98
N VAL A 228 10.69 -27.60 -1.07
CA VAL A 228 11.08 -29.01 -1.23
C VAL A 228 10.75 -29.81 0.03
N LYS A 229 11.00 -29.28 1.23
CA LYS A 229 10.59 -29.93 2.49
C LYS A 229 9.07 -30.14 2.56
N LYS A 230 8.28 -29.11 2.23
CA LYS A 230 6.81 -29.22 2.16
C LYS A 230 6.36 -30.22 1.09
N ALA A 231 7.07 -30.34 -0.02
CA ALA A 231 6.77 -31.33 -1.04
C ALA A 231 7.09 -32.76 -0.55
N ASN A 232 8.23 -32.96 0.12
CA ASN A 232 8.61 -34.26 0.67
C ASN A 232 7.62 -34.73 1.76
N GLU A 233 7.21 -33.83 2.66
CA GLU A 233 6.21 -34.13 3.69
C GLU A 233 4.85 -34.53 3.08
N ARG A 234 4.47 -33.96 1.92
CA ARG A 234 3.25 -34.38 1.21
C ARG A 234 3.42 -35.78 0.62
N ASN A 235 4.57 -36.07 0.02
CA ASN A 235 4.85 -37.38 -0.57
C ASN A 235 4.90 -38.48 0.51
N GLU A 236 5.57 -38.23 1.64
CA GLU A 236 5.61 -39.18 2.77
C GLU A 236 4.21 -39.46 3.34
N ARG A 237 3.33 -38.46 3.39
CA ARG A 237 1.92 -38.65 3.81
C ARG A 237 1.12 -39.45 2.80
N LEU A 238 1.35 -39.23 1.51
CA LEU A 238 0.70 -39.98 0.43
C LEU A 238 1.16 -41.45 0.45
N GLU A 239 2.46 -41.71 0.53
CA GLU A 239 3.02 -43.07 0.65
C GLU A 239 2.48 -43.78 1.90
N TRP A 240 2.35 -43.08 3.03
CA TRP A 240 1.76 -43.66 4.24
C TRP A 240 0.28 -44.02 4.05
N LEU A 241 -0.50 -43.16 3.41
CA LEU A 241 -1.92 -43.41 3.12
C LEU A 241 -2.09 -44.59 2.16
N GLU A 242 -1.31 -44.61 1.09
CA GLU A 242 -1.30 -45.71 0.11
C GLU A 242 -0.98 -47.04 0.78
N LYS A 243 0.06 -47.07 1.62
CA LYS A 243 0.43 -48.27 2.39
C LYS A 243 -0.68 -48.71 3.35
N LYS A 244 -1.37 -47.76 4.00
CA LYS A 244 -2.46 -48.07 4.94
C LYS A 244 -3.71 -48.59 4.21
N ILE A 245 -4.03 -48.03 3.06
CA ILE A 245 -5.17 -48.44 2.24
C ILE A 245 -4.92 -49.82 1.65
N THR A 246 -3.72 -50.09 1.14
CA THR A 246 -3.34 -51.42 0.62
C THR A 246 -3.33 -52.50 1.69
N GLU A 247 -2.82 -52.22 2.90
CA GLU A 247 -2.84 -53.14 4.05
C GLU A 247 -4.27 -53.47 4.52
N GLN A 248 -5.20 -52.52 4.42
CA GLN A 248 -6.61 -52.73 4.82
C GLN A 248 -7.51 -53.26 3.69
N ALA A 249 -7.09 -53.17 2.44
CA ALA A 249 -7.80 -53.71 1.29
C ALA A 249 -7.87 -55.25 1.30
N GLU A 250 -6.94 -55.94 1.96
CA GLU A 250 -7.05 -57.39 2.16
C GLU A 250 -8.22 -57.78 3.08
N ASN A 251 -8.67 -56.86 3.94
CA ASN A 251 -9.63 -57.15 5.02
C ASN A 251 -11.02 -56.54 4.79
N SER A 252 -11.21 -55.70 3.77
CA SER A 252 -12.45 -54.97 3.55
C SER A 252 -12.69 -54.64 2.08
N GLU A 253 -13.87 -55.06 1.58
CA GLU A 253 -14.32 -54.91 0.19
C GLU A 253 -14.40 -53.45 -0.28
N THR A 254 -14.68 -52.51 0.63
CA THR A 254 -14.78 -51.08 0.30
C THR A 254 -13.45 -50.46 -0.10
N PHE A 255 -12.34 -50.93 0.47
CA PHE A 255 -11.01 -50.40 0.12
C PHE A 255 -10.48 -50.98 -1.20
N GLN A 256 -10.95 -52.17 -1.60
CA GLN A 256 -10.60 -52.74 -2.91
C GLN A 256 -11.20 -51.92 -4.05
N ILE A 257 -12.48 -51.53 -3.92
CA ILE A 257 -13.16 -50.68 -4.91
C ILE A 257 -12.43 -49.34 -5.06
N ILE A 258 -11.99 -48.75 -3.95
CA ILE A 258 -11.25 -47.47 -3.97
C ILE A 258 -9.89 -47.61 -4.66
N ILE A 259 -9.18 -48.72 -4.46
CA ILE A 259 -7.89 -48.97 -5.15
C ILE A 259 -8.12 -49.20 -6.65
N GLU A 260 -9.16 -49.93 -7.03
CA GLU A 260 -9.50 -50.19 -8.43
C GLU A 260 -9.84 -48.89 -9.17
N GLU A 261 -10.67 -48.04 -8.58
CA GLU A 261 -11.02 -46.71 -9.11
C GLU A 261 -9.80 -45.77 -9.19
N TYR A 262 -8.89 -45.85 -8.20
CA TYR A 262 -7.64 -45.09 -8.22
C TYR A 262 -6.71 -45.52 -9.37
N ASN A 263 -6.53 -46.83 -9.57
CA ASN A 263 -5.69 -47.37 -10.64
C ASN A 263 -6.27 -47.12 -12.04
N GLU A 264 -7.60 -47.05 -12.18
CA GLU A 264 -8.26 -46.68 -13.43
C GLU A 264 -8.08 -45.19 -13.74
N ALA A 265 -8.15 -44.32 -12.73
CA ALA A 265 -7.99 -42.88 -12.90
C ALA A 265 -6.53 -42.46 -13.16
N PHE A 266 -5.56 -43.20 -12.63
CA PHE A 266 -4.12 -42.92 -12.75
C PHE A 266 -3.35 -44.18 -13.16
N PRO A 267 -3.46 -44.62 -14.43
CA PRO A 267 -2.66 -45.71 -14.94
C PRO A 267 -1.20 -45.28 -15.08
N ASP A 268 -0.27 -46.13 -14.63
CA ASP A 268 1.19 -45.96 -14.76
C ASP A 268 1.65 -45.71 -16.22
#